data_AF-A0A4Y4G886-F1
#
_entry.id   AF-A0A4Y4G886-F1
#
_cell.length_a   1.000
_cell.length_b   1.000
_cell.length_c   1.000
_cell.angle_alpha   90.00
_cell.angle_beta   90.00
_cell.angle_gamma   90.00
#
_symmetry.space_group_name_H-M   'P 1'
#
loop_
_entity.id
_entity.type
_entity.pdbx_description
1 polymer ?
#
loop_
_entity_poly.entity_id
_entity_poly.type
_entity_poly.pdbx_seq_one_letter_code
_entity_poly.pdbx_strand_id
1 'polypeptide(L)'
;MLTVIKQYEDRDVIIYDYYVENRQNVYADVGHIIIKSMGGLATWRAVNDPREDYLKQALKGLFMKRNQNGGVYPETLKVVVAENKK
;
A
#
# COMPACT_ATOMS: atom_id res chain seq x y z
N MET A 1 -10.10 6.00 -5.95
CA MET A 1 -9.42 4.68 -6.01
C MET A 1 -8.02 4.85 -5.47
N LEU A 2 -7.57 3.96 -4.59
CA LEU A 2 -6.19 3.88 -4.10
C LEU A 2 -5.50 2.75 -4.84
N THR A 3 -4.37 3.05 -5.47
CA THR A 3 -3.58 2.06 -6.20
C THR A 3 -2.30 1.81 -5.44
N VAL A 4 -1.98 0.53 -5.25
CA VAL A 4 -0.75 0.05 -4.62
C VAL A 4 0.01 -0.77 -5.67
N ILE A 5 1.27 -0.45 -5.90
CA ILE A 5 2.09 -1.05 -6.96
C ILE A 5 3.45 -1.43 -6.41
N LYS A 6 3.86 -2.67 -6.67
CA LYS A 6 5.18 -3.16 -6.30
C LYS A 6 6.24 -2.44 -7.14
N GLN A 7 7.23 -1.87 -6.47
CA GLN A 7 8.38 -1.25 -7.12
C GLN A 7 9.56 -2.22 -7.18
N TYR A 8 9.72 -3.01 -6.13
CA TYR A 8 10.88 -3.87 -5.96
C TYR A 8 10.55 -5.05 -5.06
N GLU A 9 11.13 -6.20 -5.37
CA GLU A 9 11.12 -7.38 -4.51
C GLU A 9 12.45 -8.11 -4.62
N ASP A 10 13.01 -8.45 -3.47
CA ASP A 10 14.12 -9.38 -3.35
C ASP A 10 13.84 -10.42 -2.25
N ARG A 11 14.90 -11.15 -1.87
CA ARG A 11 14.79 -12.22 -0.87
C ARG A 11 14.38 -11.72 0.52
N ASP A 12 14.62 -10.45 0.83
CA ASP A 12 14.50 -9.87 2.17
C ASP A 12 13.43 -8.79 2.29
N VAL A 13 13.13 -8.07 1.20
CA VAL A 13 12.17 -6.97 1.19
C VAL A 13 11.26 -6.97 -0.04
N ILE A 14 10.04 -6.45 0.16
CA ILE A 14 9.10 -6.07 -0.89
C ILE A 14 8.74 -4.61 -0.67
N ILE A 15 8.95 -3.79 -1.70
CA ILE A 15 8.70 -2.34 -1.68
C ILE A 15 7.48 -2.06 -2.55
N TYR A 16 6.52 -1.34 -1.97
CA TYR A 16 5.33 -0.84 -2.64
C TYR A 16 5.25 0.66 -2.57
N ASP A 17 4.75 1.25 -3.65
CA ASP A 17 4.24 2.60 -3.65
C ASP A 17 2.72 2.56 -3.64
N TYR A 18 2.09 3.53 -3.00
CA TYR A 18 0.65 3.74 -3.11
C TYR A 18 0.34 5.19 -3.49
N TYR A 19 -0.76 5.40 -4.22
CA TYR A 19 -1.25 6.72 -4.62
C TYR A 19 -2.75 6.72 -4.94
N VAL A 20 -3.39 7.89 -4.92
CA VAL A 20 -4.82 8.06 -5.21
C VAL A 20 -5.04 8.51 -6.67
N GLU A 21 -5.73 7.70 -7.48
CA GLU A 21 -5.80 7.86 -8.95
C GLU A 21 -6.43 9.18 -9.44
N ASN A 22 -7.30 9.84 -8.67
CA ASN A 22 -7.98 11.09 -9.07
C ASN A 22 -7.26 12.37 -8.61
N ARG A 23 -6.04 12.25 -8.09
CA ARG A 23 -5.26 13.40 -7.56
C ARG A 23 -3.89 13.56 -8.21
N GLN A 24 -3.73 13.16 -9.47
CA GLN A 24 -2.44 13.08 -10.19
C GLN A 24 -1.65 14.42 -10.28
N ASN A 25 -2.29 15.58 -10.13
CA ASN A 25 -1.63 16.89 -10.21
C ASN A 25 -1.27 17.51 -8.85
N VAL A 26 -1.59 16.81 -7.77
CA VAL A 26 -1.11 17.16 -6.43
C VAL A 26 -0.18 16.00 -6.06
N TYR A 27 0.93 16.25 -5.38
CA TYR A 27 1.68 15.22 -4.65
C TYR A 27 0.83 14.54 -3.55
N ALA A 28 -0.50 14.56 -3.67
CA ALA A 28 -1.47 14.12 -2.69
C ALA A 28 -1.35 12.62 -2.53
N ASP A 29 -0.94 12.25 -1.33
CA ASP A 29 -1.14 10.92 -0.77
C ASP A 29 -0.33 9.81 -1.47
N VAL A 30 0.95 10.09 -1.74
CA VAL A 30 1.92 9.07 -2.18
C VAL A 30 2.62 8.49 -0.95
N GLY A 31 2.81 7.19 -0.87
CA GLY A 31 3.64 6.66 0.22
C GLY A 31 4.30 5.36 -0.14
N HIS A 32 5.28 5.00 0.68
CA HIS A 32 6.12 3.84 0.47
C HIS A 32 5.89 2.84 1.61
N ILE A 33 5.72 1.58 1.25
CA ILE A 33 5.56 0.47 2.19
C ILE A 33 6.70 -0.49 1.91
N ILE A 34 7.47 -0.83 2.94
CA ILE A 34 8.55 -1.82 2.88
C ILE A 34 8.15 -2.98 3.79
N ILE A 35 7.93 -4.15 3.20
CA ILE A 35 7.55 -5.37 3.90
C ILE A 35 8.76 -6.29 3.89
N LYS A 36 9.15 -6.83 5.05
CA LYS A 36 10.19 -7.88 5.05
C LYS A 36 9.60 -9.21 4.57
N SER A 37 10.28 -9.86 3.64
CA SER A 37 9.85 -11.12 3.01
C SER A 37 9.74 -12.27 4.03
N MET A 38 10.62 -12.28 5.04
CA MET A 38 10.65 -13.28 6.10
C MET A 38 9.93 -12.80 7.37
N GLY A 39 8.60 -12.89 7.39
CA GLY A 39 7.77 -12.93 8.61
C GLY A 39 7.90 -11.78 9.61
N GLY A 40 8.53 -10.66 9.24
CA GLY A 40 8.91 -9.58 10.15
C GLY A 40 8.33 -8.22 9.75
N LEU A 41 8.14 -7.39 10.77
CA LEU A 41 7.63 -6.00 10.74
C LEU A 41 7.77 -5.28 9.39
N ALA A 42 6.64 -4.83 8.84
CA ALA A 42 6.62 -3.86 7.76
C ALA A 42 6.97 -2.46 8.31
N THR A 43 7.81 -1.72 7.61
CA THR A 43 8.05 -0.30 7.84
C THR A 43 7.40 0.51 6.73
N TRP A 44 6.87 1.68 7.04
CA TRP A 44 6.19 2.52 6.06
C TRP A 44 6.55 3.98 6.22
N ARG A 45 6.39 4.73 5.14
CA ARG A 45 6.50 6.19 5.11
C ARG A 45 5.38 6.76 4.26
N ALA A 46 4.45 7.44 4.91
CA ALA A 46 3.42 8.23 4.25
C ALA A 46 4.00 9.58 3.82
N VAL A 47 3.90 9.94 2.53
CA VAL A 47 4.26 11.26 2.01
C VAL A 47 2.96 12.00 1.66
N ASN A 48 2.73 13.13 2.31
CA ASN A 48 1.50 13.91 2.16
C ASN A 48 0.20 13.16 2.55
N ASP A 49 0.29 12.03 3.25
CA ASP A 49 -0.83 11.35 3.94
C ASP A 49 -0.62 11.42 5.48
N PRO A 50 -0.77 12.61 6.10
CA PRO A 50 -0.41 12.84 7.51
C PRO A 50 -1.30 12.10 8.52
N ARG A 51 -2.47 11.61 8.07
CA ARG A 51 -3.40 10.82 8.92
C ARG A 51 -3.22 9.32 8.71
N GLU A 52 -2.39 8.93 7.74
CA GLU A 52 -2.14 7.55 7.35
C GLU A 52 -3.42 6.80 6.93
N ASP A 53 -4.45 7.53 6.51
CA ASP A 53 -5.76 6.93 6.19
C ASP A 53 -5.66 6.08 4.91
N TYR A 54 -4.85 6.52 3.95
CA TYR A 54 -4.60 5.78 2.72
C TYR A 54 -3.59 4.67 2.95
N LEU A 55 -2.54 4.93 3.73
CA LEU A 55 -1.59 3.90 4.15
C LEU A 55 -2.29 2.69 4.81
N LYS A 56 -3.17 2.93 5.79
CA LYS A 56 -3.90 1.87 6.49
C LYS A 56 -4.77 1.05 5.55
N GLN A 57 -5.40 1.70 4.57
CA GLN A 57 -6.19 1.02 3.54
C GLN A 57 -5.32 0.22 2.57
N ALA A 58 -4.15 0.74 2.18
CA ALA A 58 -3.18 0.02 1.36
C ALA A 58 -2.67 -1.24 2.06
N LEU A 59 -2.22 -1.11 3.33
CA LEU A 59 -1.75 -2.24 4.14
C LEU A 59 -2.84 -3.30 4.33
N LYS A 60 -4.06 -2.89 4.70
CA LYS A 60 -5.20 -3.80 4.85
C LYS A 60 -5.46 -4.55 3.55
N GLY A 61 -5.50 -3.85 2.41
CA GLY A 61 -5.69 -4.46 1.10
C GLY A 61 -4.60 -5.47 0.77
N LEU A 62 -3.33 -5.12 0.96
CA LEU A 62 -2.19 -5.99 0.70
C LEU A 62 -2.26 -7.27 1.53
N PHE A 63 -2.50 -7.18 2.85
CA PHE A 63 -2.59 -8.36 3.71
C PHE A 63 -3.80 -9.23 3.40
N MET A 64 -4.96 -8.63 3.11
CA MET A 64 -6.14 -9.39 2.69
C MET A 64 -5.88 -10.14 1.40
N LYS A 65 -5.28 -9.48 0.40
CA LYS A 65 -5.02 -10.13 -0.89
C LYS A 65 -3.93 -11.19 -0.78
N ARG A 66 -2.89 -10.96 0.04
CA ARG A 66 -1.90 -11.96 0.40
C ARG A 66 -2.55 -13.21 0.98
N ASN A 67 -3.44 -13.05 1.96
CA ASN A 67 -4.10 -14.17 2.60
C ASN A 67 -4.99 -14.96 1.63
N GLN A 68 -5.64 -14.26 0.69
CA GLN A 68 -6.41 -14.91 -0.39
C GLN A 68 -5.51 -15.66 -1.40
N ASN A 69 -4.32 -15.14 -1.66
CA ASN A 69 -3.36 -15.71 -2.60
C ASN A 69 -2.38 -16.72 -1.96
N GLY A 70 -2.77 -17.34 -0.83
CA GLY A 70 -1.95 -18.38 -0.18
C GLY A 70 -0.62 -17.87 0.38
N GLY A 71 -0.52 -16.59 0.72
CA GLY A 71 0.69 -15.99 1.33
C GLY A 71 1.51 -15.10 0.40
N VAL A 72 1.12 -14.97 -0.88
CA VAL A 72 1.85 -14.20 -1.90
C VAL A 72 1.28 -12.79 -2.04
N TYR A 73 2.13 -11.77 -1.89
CA TYR A 73 1.71 -10.38 -2.13
C TYR A 73 1.55 -10.09 -3.64
N PRO A 74 0.52 -9.31 -4.03
CA PRO A 74 0.25 -9.03 -5.45
C PRO A 74 1.24 -8.02 -6.05
N GLU A 75 1.43 -8.03 -7.37
CA GLU A 75 2.17 -7.00 -8.11
C GLU A 75 1.48 -5.63 -8.06
N THR A 76 0.16 -5.63 -8.19
CA THR A 76 -0.66 -4.42 -8.16
C THR A 76 -1.97 -4.71 -7.46
N LEU A 77 -2.47 -3.73 -6.70
CA LEU A 77 -3.73 -3.81 -6.00
C LEU A 77 -4.48 -2.49 -6.12
N LYS A 78 -5.76 -2.58 -6.53
CA LYS A 78 -6.70 -1.47 -6.47
C LYS A 78 -7.59 -1.60 -5.25
N VAL A 79 -7.55 -0.61 -4.38
CA VAL A 79 -8.35 -0.54 -3.15
C VAL A 79 -9.39 0.55 -3.33
N VAL A 80 -10.67 0.17 -3.22
CA VAL A 80 -11.76 1.14 -3.16
C VAL A 80 -11.63 1.90 -1.85
N VAL A 81 -11.30 3.19 -1.94
CA VAL A 81 -11.21 4.05 -0.76
C VAL A 81 -12.61 4.23 -0.22
N ALA A 82 -12.85 3.79 1.01
CA ALA A 82 -14.09 4.13 1.68
C ALA A 82 -14.05 5.63 1.99
N GLU A 83 -14.99 6.39 1.46
CA GLU A 83 -15.25 7.73 1.99
C GLU A 83 -15.75 7.53 3.42
N ASN A 84 -14.88 7.79 4.41
CA ASN A 84 -15.34 8.00 5.77
C ASN A 84 -16.21 9.27 5.73
N LYS A 85 -17.51 9.08 5.51
CA LYS A 85 -18.52 10.10 5.83
C LYS A 85 -18.40 10.34 7.34
N LYS A 86 -17.67 11.38 7.71
CA LYS A 86 -17.78 11.99 9.03
C LYS A 86 -19.07 12.80 9.09
#